data_AF-A0AAD8QAI3-F1
#
_entry.id   AF-A0AAD8QAI3-F1
#
_cell.length_a   1.000
_cell.length_b   1.000
_cell.length_c   1.000
_cell.angle_alpha   90.00
_cell.angle_beta   90.00
_cell.angle_gamma   90.00
#
_symmetry.space_group_name_H-M   'P 1'
#
loop_
_entity.id
_entity.type
_entity.pdbx_description
1 polymer ?
#
loop_
_entity_poly.entity_id
_entity_poly.type
_entity_poly.pdbx_seq_one_letter_code
_entity_poly.pdbx_strand_id
1 'polypeptide(L)'
;MTKSRTKKRNGGKAPGTVMVVSDGIDHAISLKLCKRLNRFFEALAFLTSLQQACGRDIREKALSDTSEAEDNHSRTLECFINKLAQICDNKRHGPTVTSLAIVRPPDKLLYVFASNQRRSEDAQEAREFIFSVLDYLNREFAKPSCRDDESSPTFGHLLRTILRFNHKRIRWYRKSLLDRLSQCLVDCTILLSEENY
;
A
#
# COMPACT_ATOMS: atom_id res chain seq x y z
N MET A 1 -79.31 -21.05 -3.30
CA MET A 1 -79.13 -19.63 -3.67
C MET A 1 -79.03 -18.80 -2.40
N THR A 2 -77.84 -18.33 -2.01
CA THR A 2 -77.72 -17.19 -1.08
C THR A 2 -76.29 -16.66 -1.05
N LYS A 3 -76.22 -15.32 -1.06
CA LYS A 3 -75.04 -14.45 -1.17
C LYS A 3 -74.18 -14.49 0.10
N SER A 4 -72.87 -14.26 -0.04
CA SER A 4 -72.03 -13.67 1.03
C SER A 4 -70.88 -12.88 0.39
N ARG A 5 -71.03 -11.57 0.20
CA ARG A 5 -70.66 -10.46 1.10
C ARG A 5 -69.14 -10.31 1.32
N THR A 6 -68.57 -9.41 0.52
CA THR A 6 -67.26 -8.78 0.68
C THR A 6 -67.17 -8.01 2.02
N LYS A 7 -66.09 -8.21 2.78
CA LYS A 7 -65.70 -7.31 3.87
C LYS A 7 -64.19 -7.11 3.89
N LYS A 8 -63.78 -5.87 3.59
CA LYS A 8 -62.44 -5.31 3.80
C LYS A 8 -61.96 -5.55 5.23
N ARG A 9 -60.68 -5.90 5.40
CA ARG A 9 -59.93 -5.69 6.65
C ARG A 9 -58.55 -5.09 6.34
N ASN A 10 -58.37 -3.88 6.84
CA ASN A 10 -57.14 -3.12 6.87
C ASN A 10 -56.11 -3.76 7.81
N GLY A 11 -54.83 -3.58 7.46
CA GLY A 11 -53.82 -2.96 8.32
C GLY A 11 -53.40 -3.70 9.59
N GLY A 12 -52.20 -4.28 9.55
CA GLY A 12 -51.49 -4.76 10.74
C GLY A 12 -50.20 -5.47 10.35
N LYS A 13 -49.23 -4.74 9.80
CA LYS A 13 -47.86 -5.25 9.61
C LYS A 13 -47.21 -5.31 11.00
N ALA A 14 -46.90 -6.52 11.45
CA ALA A 14 -46.11 -6.77 12.65
C ALA A 14 -44.76 -6.04 12.57
N PRO A 15 -44.19 -5.61 13.70
CA PRO A 15 -42.92 -4.91 13.71
C PRO A 15 -41.82 -5.90 13.30
N GLY A 16 -41.18 -5.62 12.17
CA GLY A 16 -39.97 -6.32 11.76
C GLY A 16 -38.90 -6.10 12.81
N THR A 17 -38.31 -7.21 13.26
CA THR A 17 -37.13 -7.26 14.11
C THR A 17 -36.08 -6.27 13.61
N VAL A 18 -35.82 -5.22 14.40
CA VAL A 18 -34.68 -4.32 14.18
C VAL A 18 -33.44 -5.13 14.56
N MET A 19 -32.71 -5.63 13.57
CA MET A 19 -31.33 -6.06 13.79
C MET A 19 -30.50 -4.81 14.02
N VAL A 20 -30.21 -4.55 15.29
CA VAL A 20 -29.19 -3.58 15.69
C VAL A 20 -27.84 -4.19 15.32
N VAL A 21 -27.22 -3.67 14.26
CA VAL A 21 -25.81 -3.92 13.97
C VAL A 21 -25.02 -2.84 14.69
N SER A 22 -24.12 -3.25 15.57
CA SER A 22 -23.40 -2.44 16.56
C SER A 22 -22.37 -1.44 16.01
N ASP A 23 -22.36 -1.19 14.70
CA ASP A 23 -21.14 -0.68 14.06
C ASP A 23 -21.24 0.80 13.68
N GLY A 24 -22.31 1.50 14.09
CA GLY A 24 -22.36 2.97 14.04
C GLY A 24 -22.26 3.60 12.65
N ILE A 25 -22.51 2.86 11.57
CA ILE A 25 -22.51 3.38 10.20
C ILE A 25 -23.90 3.14 9.59
N ASP A 26 -24.84 4.03 9.90
CA ASP A 26 -26.20 4.04 9.34
C ASP A 26 -26.25 4.58 7.90
N HIS A 27 -25.15 4.56 7.17
CA HIS A 27 -25.10 4.98 5.77
C HIS A 27 -24.74 3.80 4.90
N ALA A 28 -25.60 3.51 3.92
CA ALA A 28 -25.40 2.43 2.96
C ALA A 28 -24.06 2.61 2.24
N ILE A 29 -23.05 1.84 2.66
CA ILE A 29 -21.74 1.83 2.02
C ILE A 29 -21.95 1.36 0.58
N SER A 30 -21.50 2.15 -0.39
CA SER A 30 -21.61 1.79 -1.81
C SER A 30 -21.05 0.39 -2.05
N LEU A 31 -21.79 -0.46 -2.77
CA LEU A 31 -21.36 -1.80 -3.18
C LEU A 31 -19.99 -1.79 -3.90
N LYS A 32 -19.64 -0.69 -4.58
CA LYS A 32 -18.31 -0.49 -5.19
C LYS A 32 -17.21 -0.29 -4.14
N LEU A 33 -17.53 0.39 -3.03
CA LEU A 33 -16.62 0.60 -1.90
C LEU A 33 -16.44 -0.70 -1.09
N CYS A 34 -17.51 -1.45 -0.82
CA CYS A 34 -17.42 -2.80 -0.22
C CYS A 34 -16.53 -3.74 -1.06
N LYS A 35 -16.73 -3.78 -2.38
CA LYS A 35 -15.88 -4.58 -3.27
C LYS A 35 -14.41 -4.12 -3.29
N ARG A 36 -14.12 -2.85 -3.01
CA ARG A 36 -12.74 -2.34 -2.91
C ARG A 36 -12.11 -2.63 -1.55
N LEU A 37 -12.88 -2.54 -0.47
CA LEU A 37 -12.44 -2.91 0.88
C LEU A 37 -12.17 -4.42 0.98
N ASN A 38 -13.02 -5.23 0.35
CA ASN A 38 -12.86 -6.69 0.33
C ASN A 38 -11.65 -7.17 -0.50
N ARG A 39 -11.12 -6.38 -1.45
CA ARG A 39 -9.89 -6.76 -2.18
C ARG A 39 -8.68 -6.89 -1.27
N PHE A 40 -8.65 -6.13 -0.18
CA PHE A 40 -7.59 -6.24 0.82
C PHE A 40 -7.95 -7.23 1.92
N PHE A 41 -9.22 -7.58 2.09
CA PHE A 41 -9.66 -8.56 3.08
C PHE A 41 -9.03 -9.94 2.82
N GLU A 42 -9.00 -10.41 1.58
CA GLU A 42 -8.37 -11.69 1.24
C GLU A 42 -6.85 -11.68 1.50
N ALA A 43 -6.17 -10.60 1.12
CA ALA A 43 -4.74 -10.44 1.36
C ALA A 43 -4.40 -10.30 2.85
N LEU A 44 -5.23 -9.59 3.62
CA LEU A 44 -5.11 -9.45 5.07
C LEU A 44 -5.41 -10.78 5.77
N ALA A 45 -6.47 -11.49 5.39
CA ALA A 45 -6.80 -12.80 5.94
C ALA A 45 -5.70 -13.83 5.65
N PHE A 46 -5.12 -13.81 4.44
CA PHE A 46 -3.98 -14.65 4.08
C PHE A 46 -2.73 -14.29 4.89
N LEU A 47 -2.42 -13.00 5.04
CA LEU A 47 -1.31 -12.53 5.87
C LEU A 47 -1.49 -12.95 7.33
N THR A 48 -2.68 -12.75 7.90
CA THR A 48 -3.00 -13.17 9.28
C THR A 48 -2.89 -14.68 9.45
N SER A 49 -3.37 -15.45 8.49
CA SER A 49 -3.27 -16.92 8.52
C SER A 49 -1.82 -17.39 8.42
N LEU A 50 -1.01 -16.74 7.57
CA LEU A 50 0.43 -17.01 7.47
C LEU A 50 1.17 -16.63 8.75
N GLN A 51 0.86 -15.48 9.35
CA GLN A 51 1.46 -15.03 10.60
C GLN A 51 1.16 -16.02 11.74
N GLN A 52 -0.08 -16.51 11.82
CA GLN A 52 -0.50 -17.50 12.79
C GLN A 52 0.18 -18.87 12.56
N ALA A 53 0.24 -19.33 11.30
CA ALA A 53 0.90 -20.59 10.94
C ALA A 53 2.42 -20.54 11.19
N CYS A 54 3.03 -19.37 11.03
CA CYS A 54 4.46 -19.15 11.29
C CYS A 54 4.79 -18.78 12.75
N GLY A 55 3.80 -18.74 13.65
CA GLY A 55 4.00 -18.45 15.07
C GLY A 55 4.41 -17.01 15.40
N ARG A 56 4.11 -16.03 14.54
CA ARG A 56 4.37 -14.61 14.84
C ARG A 56 3.20 -14.04 15.66
N ASP A 57 3.45 -13.74 16.94
CA ASP A 57 2.46 -13.12 17.81
C ASP A 57 2.13 -11.69 17.36
N ILE A 58 0.82 -11.37 17.36
CA ILE A 58 0.25 -10.09 16.94
C ILE A 58 0.62 -9.02 17.98
N ARG A 59 1.84 -8.51 17.91
CA ARG A 59 2.21 -7.28 18.62
C ARG A 59 3.11 -6.42 17.75
N GLU A 60 2.65 -6.14 16.52
CA GLU A 60 3.12 -4.99 15.76
C GLU A 60 2.59 -3.72 16.43
N LYS A 61 3.26 -3.34 17.52
CA LYS A 61 3.20 -1.97 18.04
C LYS A 61 3.79 -1.09 16.94
N ALA A 62 3.08 -0.01 16.58
CA ALA A 62 3.66 1.06 15.79
C ALA A 62 5.03 1.44 16.39
N LEU A 63 6.01 1.61 15.49
CA LEU A 63 7.42 1.96 15.70
C LEU A 63 7.71 2.57 17.08
N SER A 64 8.47 1.83 17.89
CA SER A 64 9.15 2.34 19.07
C SER A 64 10.61 1.94 18.92
N ASP A 65 11.52 2.93 18.92
CA ASP A 65 12.99 2.82 18.76
C ASP A 65 13.70 2.01 19.87
N THR A 66 13.00 1.12 20.56
CA THR A 66 13.42 0.53 21.83
C THR A 66 13.05 -0.96 21.97
N SER A 67 13.46 -1.81 21.02
CA SER A 67 13.45 -3.27 21.25
C SER A 67 14.80 -3.92 20.97
N GLU A 68 15.24 -4.69 21.97
CA GLU A 68 16.27 -5.75 22.06
C GLU A 68 17.05 -6.16 20.78
N ALA A 69 18.34 -6.47 20.96
CA ALA A 69 19.36 -6.58 19.91
C ALA A 69 19.15 -7.72 18.88
N GLU A 70 18.53 -8.84 19.24
CA GLU A 70 18.21 -9.93 18.29
C GLU A 70 16.96 -9.64 17.45
N ASP A 71 15.96 -9.01 18.06
CA ASP A 71 14.77 -8.48 17.40
C ASP A 71 15.18 -7.44 16.33
N ASN A 72 16.25 -6.69 16.58
CA ASN A 72 16.74 -5.65 15.69
C ASN A 72 17.27 -6.17 14.35
N HIS A 73 17.96 -7.32 14.32
CA HIS A 73 18.59 -7.82 13.08
C HIS A 73 17.55 -8.34 12.08
N SER A 74 16.61 -9.15 12.56
CA SER A 74 15.50 -9.66 11.73
C SER A 74 14.60 -8.52 11.24
N ARG A 75 14.32 -7.53 12.10
CA ARG A 75 13.54 -6.34 11.74
C ARG A 75 14.26 -5.43 10.76
N THR A 76 15.57 -5.26 10.91
CA THR A 76 16.41 -4.49 9.98
C THR A 76 16.43 -5.15 8.60
N LEU A 77 16.59 -6.48 8.56
CA LEU A 77 16.53 -7.24 7.31
C LEU A 77 15.15 -7.12 6.65
N GLU A 78 14.07 -7.25 7.43
CA GLU A 78 12.71 -7.08 6.94
C GLU A 78 12.47 -5.67 6.39
N CYS A 79 12.91 -4.64 7.11
CA CYS A 79 12.84 -3.26 6.65
C CYS A 79 13.61 -3.06 5.35
N PHE A 80 14.83 -3.59 5.26
CA PHE A 80 15.66 -3.53 4.05
C PHE A 80 14.97 -4.19 2.85
N ILE A 81 14.46 -5.41 3.01
CA ILE A 81 13.71 -6.14 1.99
C ILE A 81 12.48 -5.33 1.55
N ASN A 82 11.72 -4.78 2.50
CA ASN A 82 10.54 -3.98 2.23
C ASN A 82 10.89 -2.67 1.50
N LYS A 83 11.99 -2.01 1.85
CA LYS A 83 12.46 -0.81 1.16
C LYS A 83 12.87 -1.14 -0.28
N LEU A 84 13.60 -2.23 -0.51
CA LEU A 84 13.95 -2.68 -1.85
C LEU A 84 12.70 -3.00 -2.69
N ALA A 85 11.70 -3.65 -2.11
CA ALA A 85 10.42 -3.91 -2.75
C ALA A 85 9.68 -2.60 -3.10
N GLN A 86 9.65 -1.63 -2.18
CA GLN A 86 9.00 -0.32 -2.36
C GLN A 86 9.62 0.49 -3.50
N ILE A 87 10.95 0.57 -3.58
CA ILE A 87 11.63 1.35 -4.63
C ILE A 87 11.43 0.76 -6.02
N CYS A 88 10.99 -0.50 -6.11
CA CYS A 88 10.65 -1.14 -7.37
C CYS A 88 9.28 -0.74 -7.91
N ASP A 89 8.34 -0.27 -7.07
CA ASP A 89 6.97 0.03 -7.51
C ASP A 89 6.89 1.35 -8.30
N ASN A 90 7.40 1.31 -9.53
CA ASN A 90 7.66 2.48 -10.37
C ASN A 90 6.49 2.90 -11.28
N LYS A 91 5.36 2.21 -11.23
CA LYS A 91 4.09 2.60 -11.86
C LYS A 91 3.00 2.82 -10.82
N ARG A 92 2.01 3.66 -11.15
CA ARG A 92 0.85 3.87 -10.28
C ARG A 92 -0.12 2.69 -10.40
N HIS A 93 -0.92 2.50 -9.34
CA HIS A 93 -2.09 1.61 -9.28
C HIS A 93 -1.80 0.12 -9.12
N GLY A 94 -0.59 -0.23 -8.68
CA GLY A 94 -0.24 -1.60 -8.33
C GLY A 94 0.28 -2.54 -9.43
N PRO A 95 0.44 -2.18 -10.73
CA PRO A 95 0.92 -3.11 -11.75
C PRO A 95 2.44 -3.32 -11.67
N THR A 96 3.13 -2.75 -10.69
CA THR A 96 4.57 -2.94 -10.45
C THR A 96 4.89 -3.18 -8.99
N VAL A 97 3.86 -3.41 -8.16
CA VAL A 97 4.05 -3.79 -6.76
C VAL A 97 4.90 -5.04 -6.75
N THR A 98 5.99 -4.95 -5.99
CA THR A 98 7.01 -5.99 -5.91
C THR A 98 7.01 -6.55 -4.50
N SER A 99 7.24 -7.84 -4.39
CA SER A 99 7.66 -8.53 -3.18
C SER A 99 9.06 -9.08 -3.40
N LEU A 100 9.83 -9.17 -2.32
CA LEU A 100 11.22 -9.60 -2.36
C LEU A 100 11.45 -10.62 -1.25
N ALA A 101 12.20 -11.67 -1.57
CA ALA A 101 12.70 -12.63 -0.61
C ALA A 101 14.21 -12.80 -0.77
N ILE A 102 14.90 -13.07 0.34
CA ILE A 102 16.30 -13.45 0.35
C ILE A 102 16.38 -14.93 0.70
N VAL A 103 16.95 -15.73 -0.19
CA VAL A 103 17.16 -17.16 0.01
C VAL A 103 18.66 -17.40 0.12
N ARG A 104 19.10 -18.14 1.14
CA ARG A 104 20.53 -18.41 1.38
C ARG A 104 20.84 -19.91 1.25
N PRO A 105 21.05 -20.43 0.03
CA PRO A 105 21.73 -21.71 -0.16
C PRO A 105 23.15 -21.69 0.42
N PRO A 106 23.81 -22.86 0.62
CA PRO A 106 25.14 -22.95 1.24
C PRO A 106 26.20 -22.03 0.61
N ASP A 107 26.22 -21.92 -0.72
CA ASP A 107 27.31 -21.24 -1.44
C ASP A 107 26.93 -19.85 -1.99
N LYS A 108 25.69 -19.38 -1.78
CA LYS A 108 25.23 -18.13 -2.40
C LYS A 108 24.08 -17.47 -1.64
N LEU A 109 23.94 -16.17 -1.90
CA LEU A 109 22.76 -15.39 -1.50
C LEU A 109 21.93 -15.07 -2.75
N LEU A 110 20.67 -15.47 -2.75
CA LEU A 110 19.72 -15.22 -3.83
C LEU A 110 18.71 -14.17 -3.41
N TYR A 111 18.57 -13.13 -4.23
CA TYR A 111 17.46 -12.19 -4.15
C TYR A 111 16.39 -12.62 -5.16
N VAL A 112 15.21 -12.97 -4.65
CA VAL A 112 14.08 -13.41 -5.45
C VAL A 112 13.03 -12.32 -5.44
N PHE A 113 12.54 -11.95 -6.62
CA PHE A 113 11.55 -10.88 -6.78
C PHE A 113 10.31 -11.44 -7.46
N ALA A 114 9.15 -11.04 -6.98
CA ALA A 114 7.88 -11.23 -7.68
C ALA A 114 7.22 -9.86 -7.84
N SER A 115 6.82 -9.51 -9.05
CA SER A 115 6.19 -8.22 -9.34
C SER A 115 4.91 -8.44 -10.12
N ASN A 116 3.87 -7.69 -9.78
CA ASN A 116 2.62 -7.69 -10.53
C ASN A 116 2.87 -7.27 -11.98
N GLN A 117 2.09 -7.82 -12.92
CA GLN A 117 1.83 -7.32 -14.29
C GLN A 117 3.02 -6.69 -15.08
N ARG A 118 4.27 -7.04 -14.74
CA ARG A 118 5.45 -6.61 -15.47
C ARG A 118 5.62 -7.45 -16.72
N ARG A 119 5.91 -6.77 -17.82
CA ARG A 119 6.44 -7.40 -19.02
C ARG A 119 7.89 -7.82 -18.77
N SER A 120 8.39 -8.79 -19.54
CA SER A 120 9.75 -9.31 -19.37
C SER A 120 10.81 -8.21 -19.42
N GLU A 121 10.65 -7.24 -20.32
CA GLU A 121 11.54 -6.07 -20.43
C GLU A 121 11.50 -5.20 -19.15
N ASP A 122 10.31 -4.85 -18.66
CA ASP A 122 10.13 -4.06 -17.42
C ASP A 122 10.64 -4.81 -16.17
N ALA A 123 10.60 -6.15 -16.20
CA ALA A 123 11.13 -7.00 -15.14
C ALA A 123 12.66 -7.04 -15.16
N GLN A 124 13.26 -7.12 -16.34
CA GLN A 124 14.71 -7.04 -16.52
C GLN A 124 15.24 -5.66 -16.10
N GLU A 125 14.56 -4.57 -16.46
CA GLU A 125 14.91 -3.22 -16.02
C GLU A 125 14.89 -3.09 -14.48
N ALA A 126 13.86 -3.65 -13.81
CA ALA A 126 13.81 -3.68 -12.34
C ALA A 126 14.96 -4.47 -11.73
N ARG A 127 15.26 -5.64 -12.31
CA ARG A 127 16.35 -6.49 -11.86
C ARG A 127 17.67 -5.72 -11.93
N GLU A 128 17.98 -5.14 -13.09
CA GLU A 128 19.19 -4.34 -13.30
C GLU A 128 19.26 -3.15 -12.34
N PHE A 129 18.14 -2.47 -12.13
CA PHE A 129 18.04 -1.39 -11.16
C PHE A 129 18.40 -1.85 -9.74
N ILE A 130 17.80 -2.95 -9.26
CA ILE A 130 18.08 -3.45 -7.90
C ILE A 130 19.54 -3.91 -7.78
N PHE A 131 20.06 -4.63 -8.77
CA PHE A 131 21.46 -5.03 -8.79
C PHE A 131 22.39 -3.81 -8.75
N SER A 132 22.07 -2.73 -9.47
CA SER A 132 22.85 -1.50 -9.44
C SER A 132 22.85 -0.83 -8.05
N VAL A 133 21.71 -0.87 -7.35
CA VAL A 133 21.60 -0.36 -5.97
C VAL A 133 22.44 -1.21 -5.03
N LEU A 134 22.30 -2.54 -5.08
CA LEU A 134 23.04 -3.46 -4.21
C LEU A 134 24.55 -3.41 -4.45
N ASP A 135 24.98 -3.36 -5.71
CA ASP A 135 26.40 -3.26 -6.07
C ASP A 135 26.98 -1.91 -5.62
N TYR A 136 26.24 -0.81 -5.80
CA TYR A 136 26.66 0.50 -5.30
C TYR A 136 26.84 0.50 -3.78
N LEU A 137 25.85 -0.01 -3.04
CA LEU A 137 25.92 -0.13 -1.58
C LEU A 137 27.11 -0.98 -1.15
N ASN A 138 27.32 -2.14 -1.76
CA ASN A 138 28.44 -3.02 -1.45
C ASN A 138 29.80 -2.32 -1.62
N ARG A 139 29.95 -1.53 -2.70
CA ARG A 139 31.20 -0.78 -2.98
C ARG A 139 31.41 0.38 -2.02
N GLU A 140 30.36 1.12 -1.66
CA GLU A 140 30.49 2.26 -0.75
C GLU A 140 30.72 1.82 0.70
N PHE A 141 29.98 0.83 1.19
CA PHE A 141 30.14 0.31 2.56
C PHE A 141 31.42 -0.51 2.78
N ALA A 142 32.10 -0.95 1.72
CA ALA A 142 33.45 -1.50 1.81
C ALA A 142 34.51 -0.43 2.15
N LYS A 143 34.18 0.87 2.05
CA LYS A 143 35.12 1.97 2.34
C LYS A 143 35.08 2.32 3.83
N PRO A 144 36.24 2.48 4.50
CA PRO A 144 36.31 2.82 5.93
C PRO A 144 35.67 4.17 6.31
N SER A 145 35.51 5.08 5.35
CA SER A 145 35.01 6.44 5.55
C SER A 145 33.53 6.62 5.19
N CYS A 146 32.81 5.53 4.91
CA CYS A 146 31.41 5.60 4.52
C CYS A 146 30.56 6.18 5.67
N ARG A 147 29.98 7.36 5.42
CA ARG A 147 28.97 7.95 6.29
C ARG A 147 27.59 7.52 5.81
N ASP A 148 26.73 7.10 6.72
CA ASP A 148 25.35 6.67 6.45
C ASP A 148 24.35 7.67 7.03
N ASP A 149 24.51 8.94 6.65
CA ASP A 149 23.61 10.02 7.03
C ASP A 149 23.02 10.71 5.78
N GLU A 150 21.96 11.50 5.96
CA GLU A 150 21.24 12.17 4.86
C GLU A 150 22.10 13.18 4.07
N SER A 151 23.18 13.68 4.67
CA SER A 151 24.14 14.56 4.01
C SER A 151 25.23 13.80 3.24
N SER A 152 25.27 12.47 3.36
CA SER A 152 26.29 11.65 2.71
C SER A 152 26.16 11.65 1.17
N PRO A 153 27.29 11.58 0.44
CA PRO A 153 27.27 11.39 -1.00
C PRO A 153 26.52 10.13 -1.43
N THR A 154 26.61 9.07 -0.62
CA THR A 154 25.93 7.78 -0.81
C THR A 154 24.42 7.96 -0.80
N PHE A 155 23.87 8.63 0.22
CA PHE A 155 22.45 8.93 0.30
C PHE A 155 21.98 9.74 -0.90
N GLY A 156 22.69 10.82 -1.24
CA GLY A 156 22.35 11.68 -2.38
C GLY A 156 22.38 10.92 -3.72
N HIS A 157 23.33 10.00 -3.91
CA HIS A 157 23.39 9.15 -5.09
C HIS A 157 22.20 8.19 -5.18
N LEU A 158 21.92 7.44 -4.10
CA LEU A 158 20.80 6.50 -4.03
C LEU A 158 19.47 7.20 -4.28
N LEU A 159 19.24 8.34 -3.62
CA LEU A 159 18.03 9.13 -3.78
C LEU A 159 17.82 9.52 -5.25
N ARG A 160 18.84 10.06 -5.93
CA ARG A 160 18.75 10.41 -7.36
C ARG A 160 18.46 9.19 -8.23
N THR A 161 19.12 8.07 -7.97
CA THR A 161 18.94 6.82 -8.72
C THR A 161 17.51 6.28 -8.55
N ILE A 162 16.97 6.27 -7.33
CA ILE A 162 15.59 5.87 -7.03
C ILE A 162 14.59 6.81 -7.69
N LEU A 163 14.77 8.13 -7.57
CA LEU A 163 13.88 9.13 -8.18
C LEU A 163 13.86 9.01 -9.71
N ARG A 164 15.01 8.76 -10.34
CA ARG A 164 15.11 8.55 -11.78
C ARG A 164 14.37 7.28 -12.22
N PHE A 165 14.54 6.17 -11.51
CA PHE A 165 13.81 4.93 -11.79
C PHE A 165 12.29 5.12 -11.63
N ASN A 166 11.87 5.87 -10.62
CA ASN A 166 10.46 6.14 -10.30
C ASN A 166 9.87 7.36 -11.04
N HIS A 167 10.57 7.93 -12.02
CA HIS A 167 10.18 9.20 -12.65
C HIS A 167 8.77 9.17 -13.26
N LYS A 168 8.33 8.03 -13.83
CA LYS A 168 6.99 7.89 -14.42
C LYS A 168 5.90 8.09 -13.35
N ARG A 169 6.05 7.43 -12.20
CA ARG A 169 5.15 7.57 -11.04
C ARG A 169 5.19 8.98 -10.46
N ILE A 170 6.37 9.56 -10.29
CA ILE A 170 6.54 10.93 -9.77
C ILE A 170 5.88 11.96 -10.70
N ARG A 171 6.12 11.86 -12.01
CA ARG A 171 5.51 12.74 -13.02
C ARG A 171 3.99 12.68 -12.95
N TRP A 172 3.44 11.48 -12.76
CA TRP A 172 2.01 11.29 -12.59
C TRP A 172 1.49 12.03 -11.34
N TYR A 173 2.14 11.84 -10.18
CA TYR A 173 1.72 12.53 -8.94
C TYR A 173 1.78 14.04 -9.07
N ARG A 174 2.86 14.56 -9.67
CA ARG A 174 3.00 15.98 -9.94
C ARG A 174 1.85 16.51 -10.81
N LYS A 175 1.53 15.82 -11.91
CA LYS A 175 0.43 16.22 -12.80
C LYS A 175 -0.89 16.28 -12.03
N SER A 176 -1.23 15.22 -11.30
CA SER A 176 -2.51 15.16 -10.60
C SER A 176 -2.61 16.09 -9.40
N LEU A 177 -1.48 16.46 -8.78
CA LEU A 177 -1.46 17.53 -7.79
C LEU A 177 -1.82 18.88 -8.44
N LEU A 178 -1.18 19.20 -9.58
CA LEU A 178 -1.48 20.42 -10.33
C LEU A 178 -2.94 20.47 -10.79
N ASP A 179 -3.46 19.37 -11.34
CA ASP A 179 -4.86 19.28 -11.78
C ASP A 179 -5.83 19.57 -10.60
N ARG A 180 -5.55 19.03 -9.41
CA ARG A 180 -6.37 19.27 -8.20
C ARG A 180 -6.24 20.69 -7.66
N LEU A 181 -5.04 21.27 -7.70
CA LEU A 181 -4.82 22.66 -7.29
C LEU A 181 -5.59 23.61 -8.21
N SER A 182 -5.56 23.37 -9.53
CA SER A 182 -6.36 24.15 -10.48
C SER A 182 -7.85 24.05 -10.18
N GLN A 183 -8.37 22.85 -9.89
CA GLN A 183 -9.78 22.70 -9.52
C GLN A 183 -10.12 23.46 -8.23
N CYS A 184 -9.27 23.36 -7.20
CA CYS A 184 -9.47 24.08 -5.94
C CYS A 184 -9.56 25.60 -6.14
N LEU A 185 -8.71 26.17 -7.01
CA LEU A 185 -8.77 27.60 -7.33
C LEU A 185 -10.06 28.00 -8.04
N VAL A 186 -10.56 27.17 -8.96
CA VAL A 186 -11.85 27.38 -9.62
C VAL A 186 -12.99 27.36 -8.59
N ASP A 187 -13.02 26.34 -7.73
CA ASP A 187 -14.06 26.19 -6.71
C ASP A 187 -14.08 27.37 -5.72
N CYS A 188 -12.90 27.84 -5.27
CA CYS A 188 -12.79 29.03 -4.42
C CYS A 188 -13.29 30.31 -5.11
N THR A 189 -13.05 30.45 -6.41
CA THR A 189 -13.48 31.64 -7.17
C THR A 189 -15.00 31.65 -7.33
N ILE A 190 -15.62 30.48 -7.53
CA ILE A 190 -17.08 30.33 -7.61
C ILE A 190 -17.71 30.71 -6.26
N LEU A 191 -17.20 30.18 -5.14
CA LEU A 191 -17.73 30.49 -3.81
C LEU A 191 -17.68 31.99 -3.49
N LEU A 192 -16.59 32.68 -3.83
CA LEU A 192 -16.46 34.13 -3.65
C LEU A 192 -17.42 34.93 -4.54
N SER A 193 -17.81 34.40 -5.70
CA SER A 193 -18.81 35.05 -6.56
C SER A 193 -20.24 34.85 -6.07
N GLU A 194 -20.52 33.76 -5.37
CA GLU A 194 -21.82 33.45 -4.78
C GLU A 194 -22.07 34.17 -3.44
N GLU A 195 -21.03 34.52 -2.69
CA GLU A 195 -21.14 35.33 -1.44
C GLU A 195 -21.35 36.84 -1.68
N ASN A 196 -21.19 37.32 -2.92
CA ASN A 196 -21.35 38.74 -3.29
C ASN A 196 -22.74 39.07 -3.88
N TYR A 197 -23.72 38.17 -3.74
CA TYR A 197 -25.13 38.36 -4.10
C TYR A 197 -26.03 38.04 -2.90
#